data_AF-A0A1X3GF94-F1
#
_entry.id   AF-A0A1X3GF94-F1
#
_cell.length_a   1.000
_cell.length_b   1.000
_cell.length_c   1.000
_cell.angle_alpha   90.00
_cell.angle_beta   90.00
_cell.angle_gamma   90.00
#
_symmetry.space_group_name_H-M   'P 1'
#
loop_
_entity.id
_entity.type
_entity.pdbx_description
1 polymer ?
#
loop_
_entity_poly.entity_id
_entity_poly.type
_entity_poly.pdbx_seq_one_letter_code
_entity_poly.pdbx_strand_id
1 'polypeptide(L)'
;MTEDDPTDEISDIEARIEALAEIAERCRKYILASKLAIGGGAALLLITILGLLGMGQTAALGSIALVLGGIVSLGSNISTLRQTESAIGDAEALRSQLISRIDLRVVADTPMKLV
;
A
#
# COMPACT_ATOMS: atom_id res chain seq x y z
N MET A 1 -36.73 -3.53 7.05
CA MET A 1 -35.60 -4.42 7.36
C MET A 1 -35.43 -5.31 6.14
N THR A 2 -34.87 -4.74 5.08
CA THR A 2 -34.52 -5.46 3.86
C THR A 2 -33.38 -6.40 4.23
N GLU A 3 -33.54 -7.69 3.96
CA GLU A 3 -32.43 -8.64 3.96
C GLU A 3 -31.31 -8.02 3.13
N ASP A 4 -30.12 -7.88 3.72
CA ASP A 4 -28.91 -7.38 3.06
C ASP A 4 -28.69 -8.26 1.83
N ASP A 5 -28.84 -7.70 0.63
CA ASP A 5 -28.62 -8.45 -0.60
C ASP A 5 -27.14 -8.85 -0.61
N PRO A 6 -26.77 -10.12 -0.83
CA PRO A 6 -25.37 -10.52 -0.84
C PRO A 6 -24.51 -9.71 -1.82
N THR A 7 -25.13 -9.08 -2.83
CA THR A 7 -24.45 -8.14 -3.74
C THR A 7 -24.07 -6.82 -3.06
N ASP A 8 -24.91 -6.28 -2.18
CA ASP A 8 -24.62 -5.05 -1.43
C ASP A 8 -23.46 -5.28 -0.46
N GLU A 9 -23.45 -6.40 0.27
CA GLU A 9 -22.34 -6.79 1.16
C GLU A 9 -21.03 -6.99 0.38
N ILE A 10 -21.09 -7.60 -0.82
CA ILE A 10 -19.93 -7.72 -1.72
C ILE A 10 -19.44 -6.35 -2.16
N SER A 11 -20.33 -5.44 -2.54
CA SER A 11 -19.97 -4.08 -2.98
C SER A 11 -19.25 -3.30 -1.88
N ASP A 12 -19.71 -3.40 -0.63
CA ASP A 12 -19.04 -2.76 0.52
C ASP A 12 -17.64 -3.34 0.76
N ILE A 13 -17.48 -4.65 0.61
CA ILE A 13 -16.16 -5.30 0.71
C ILE A 13 -15.23 -4.84 -0.41
N GLU A 14 -15.72 -4.71 -1.64
CA GLU A 14 -14.92 -4.21 -2.76
C GLU A 14 -14.47 -2.77 -2.55
N ALA A 15 -15.36 -1.89 -2.06
CA ALA A 15 -15.02 -0.52 -1.70
C ALA A 15 -13.93 -0.48 -0.60
N ARG A 16 -14.02 -1.39 0.39
CA ARG A 16 -13.00 -1.51 1.43
C ARG A 16 -11.66 -2.00 0.89
N ILE A 17 -11.65 -2.98 -0.01
CA ILE A 17 -10.43 -3.48 -0.67
C ILE A 17 -9.74 -2.34 -1.43
N GLU A 18 -10.50 -1.55 -2.19
CA GLU A 18 -9.97 -0.40 -2.94
C GLU A 18 -9.33 0.64 -2.00
N ALA A 19 -10.01 0.98 -0.91
CA ALA A 19 -9.46 1.91 0.09
C ALA A 19 -8.17 1.38 0.75
N LEU A 20 -8.10 0.07 1.03
CA LEU A 20 -6.89 -0.56 1.55
C LEU A 20 -5.78 -0.58 0.51
N ALA A 21 -6.09 -0.84 -0.77
CA ALA A 21 -5.13 -0.82 -1.86
C ALA A 21 -4.49 0.56 -2.02
N GLU A 22 -5.27 1.64 -1.91
CA GLU A 22 -4.75 3.01 -1.92
C GLU A 22 -3.75 3.25 -0.77
N ILE A 23 -4.08 2.78 0.45
CA ILE A 23 -3.19 2.88 1.61
C ILE A 23 -1.88 2.11 1.35
N ALA A 24 -1.96 0.89 0.80
CA ALA A 24 -0.81 0.08 0.46
C ALA A 24 0.08 0.79 -0.59
N GLU A 25 -0.51 1.40 -1.61
CA GLU A 25 0.22 2.14 -2.64
C GLU A 25 0.94 3.36 -2.06
N ARG A 26 0.27 4.10 -1.17
CA ARG A 26 0.88 5.22 -0.44
C ARG A 26 2.07 4.75 0.41
N CYS A 27 1.94 3.64 1.13
CA CYS A 27 3.05 3.06 1.89
C CYS A 27 4.25 2.72 1.00
N ARG A 28 4.01 2.14 -0.19
CA ARG A 28 5.07 1.85 -1.18
C ARG A 28 5.79 3.12 -1.65
N LYS A 29 5.05 4.21 -1.90
CA LYS A 29 5.63 5.52 -2.25
C LYS A 29 6.51 6.07 -1.13
N TYR A 30 6.04 6.03 0.13
CA TYR A 30 6.83 6.48 1.28
C TYR A 30 8.06 5.61 1.55
N ILE A 31 7.98 4.30 1.33
CA ILE A 31 9.13 3.39 1.42
C ILE A 31 10.22 3.82 0.44
N LEU A 32 9.85 4.13 -0.81
CA LEU A 32 10.80 4.59 -1.83
C LEU A 32 11.42 5.94 -1.45
N ALA A 33 10.61 6.90 -1.02
CA ALA A 33 11.09 8.20 -0.53
C ALA A 33 12.05 8.04 0.67
N SER A 34 11.73 7.13 1.60
CA SER A 34 12.55 6.85 2.77
C SER A 34 13.91 6.25 2.39
N LYS A 35 13.96 5.36 1.39
CA LYS A 35 15.24 4.82 0.86
C LYS A 35 16.10 5.91 0.23
N LEU A 36 15.49 6.80 -0.56
CA LEU A 36 16.19 7.95 -1.13
C LEU A 36 16.72 8.89 -0.05
N ALA A 37 15.94 9.12 1.00
CA ALA A 37 16.37 9.89 2.15
C ALA A 37 17.60 9.24 2.82
N ILE A 38 17.53 7.95 3.17
CA ILE A 38 18.65 7.24 3.79
C ILE A 38 19.92 7.31 2.91
N GLY A 39 19.79 6.99 1.62
CA GLY A 39 20.90 7.02 0.69
C GLY A 39 21.50 8.43 0.51
N GLY A 40 20.64 9.43 0.32
CA GLY A 40 21.05 10.83 0.16
C GLY A 40 21.68 11.40 1.42
N GLY A 41 21.11 11.12 2.59
CA GLY A 41 21.66 11.53 3.88
C GLY A 41 23.00 10.88 4.19
N ALA A 42 23.15 9.58 3.92
CA ALA A 42 24.43 8.88 4.10
C ALA A 42 25.51 9.43 3.16
N ALA A 43 25.18 9.66 1.89
CA ALA A 43 26.10 10.25 0.93
C ALA A 43 26.50 11.68 1.33
N LEU A 44 25.53 12.50 1.75
CA LEU A 44 25.79 13.85 2.23
C LEU A 44 26.70 13.84 3.46
N LEU A 45 26.44 12.95 4.42
CA LEU A 45 27.27 12.81 5.61
C LEU A 45 28.72 12.47 5.24
N LEU A 46 28.93 11.52 4.33
CA LEU A 46 30.28 11.17 3.84
C LEU A 46 30.99 12.38 3.20
N ILE A 47 30.30 13.14 2.35
CA ILE A 47 30.83 14.35 1.73
C ILE A 47 31.23 15.39 2.79
N THR A 48 30.39 15.57 3.83
CA THR A 48 30.70 16.50 4.93
C THR A 48 31.91 16.06 5.74
N ILE A 49 32.02 14.77 6.09
CA ILE A 49 33.13 14.23 6.87
C ILE A 49 34.46 14.36 6.12
N LEU A 50 34.44 14.09 4.82
CA LEU A 50 35.62 14.21 3.97
C LEU A 50 35.96 15.68 3.60
N GLY A 51 35.12 16.64 3.97
CA GLY A 51 35.35 18.06 3.74
C GLY A 51 35.24 18.50 2.28
N LEU A 52 34.65 17.68 1.39
CA LEU A 52 34.67 17.90 -0.06
C LEU A 52 33.99 19.21 -0.51
N LEU A 53 33.03 19.72 0.27
CA LEU A 53 32.21 20.88 -0.09
C LEU A 53 32.27 22.03 0.94
N GLY A 54 33.19 21.98 1.91
CA GLY A 54 33.26 23.00 2.98
C GLY A 54 31.99 23.10 3.83
N MET A 55 31.17 22.05 3.84
CA MET A 55 29.92 21.99 4.58
C MET A 55 30.17 21.91 6.10
N GLY A 56 29.49 22.76 6.87
CA GLY A 56 29.65 22.86 8.32
C GLY A 56 28.84 21.83 9.13
N GLN A 57 28.86 21.99 10.46
CA GLN A 57 28.14 21.12 11.42
C GLN A 57 26.64 21.00 11.14
N THR A 58 26.01 22.05 10.60
CA THR A 58 24.58 22.05 10.25
C THR A 58 24.25 21.00 9.19
N ALA A 59 25.12 20.82 8.18
CA ALA A 59 24.94 19.81 7.15
C ALA A 59 25.15 18.38 7.68
N ALA A 60 26.11 18.19 8.58
CA ALA A 60 26.31 16.90 9.25
C ALA A 60 25.10 16.51 10.10
N LEU A 61 24.58 17.43 10.91
CA LEU A 61 23.36 17.22 11.70
C LEU A 61 22.13 16.96 10.82
N GLY A 62 21.97 17.75 9.75
CA GLY A 62 20.90 17.55 8.77
C GLY A 62 20.96 16.18 8.11
N SER A 63 22.16 15.71 7.75
CA SER A 63 22.38 14.38 7.17
C SER A 63 21.98 13.27 8.12
N ILE A 64 22.37 13.37 9.40
CA ILE A 64 22.01 12.39 10.44
C ILE A 64 20.49 12.38 10.65
N ALA A 65 19.87 13.55 10.78
CA ALA A 65 18.43 13.66 10.94
C ALA A 65 17.67 13.04 9.76
N LEU A 66 18.16 13.25 8.54
CA LEU A 66 17.59 12.73 7.31
C LEU A 66 17.72 11.19 7.23
N VAL A 67 18.87 10.63 7.62
CA VAL A 67 19.06 9.17 7.72
C VAL A 67 18.14 8.56 8.77
N LEU A 68 18.12 9.10 10.00
CA LEU A 68 17.31 8.55 11.09
C LEU A 68 15.81 8.66 10.77
N GLY A 69 15.37 9.82 10.28
CA GLY A 69 13.99 10.03 9.84
C GLY A 69 13.59 9.06 8.72
N GLY A 70 14.49 8.84 7.75
CA GLY A 70 14.31 7.85 6.69
C GLY A 70 14.16 6.42 7.22
N ILE A 71 15.02 5.99 8.16
CA ILE A 71 14.95 4.64 8.75
C ILE A 71 13.62 4.41 9.49
N VAL A 72 13.23 5.36 10.35
CA VAL A 72 11.99 5.26 11.12
C VAL A 72 10.77 5.25 10.20
N SER A 73 10.73 6.15 9.21
CA SER A 73 9.67 6.19 8.20
C SER A 73 9.59 4.89 7.40
N LEU A 74 10.74 4.34 6.97
CA LEU A 74 10.80 3.09 6.23
C LEU A 74 10.19 1.94 7.03
N GLY A 75 10.58 1.78 8.30
CA GLY A 75 10.08 0.71 9.16
C GLY A 75 8.56 0.80 9.40
N SER A 76 8.07 2.01 9.69
CA SER A 76 6.64 2.26 9.91
C SER A 76 5.81 1.89 8.67
N ASN A 77 6.21 2.38 7.49
CA ASN A 77 5.49 2.11 6.24
C ASN A 77 5.55 0.63 5.81
N ILE A 78 6.64 -0.10 6.11
CA ILE A 78 6.71 -1.55 5.84
C ILE A 78 5.73 -2.30 6.74
N SER A 79 5.67 -1.95 8.02
CA SER A 79 4.74 -2.60 8.96
C SER A 79 3.29 -2.35 8.55
N THR A 80 2.95 -1.09 8.24
CA THR A 80 1.61 -0.73 7.75
C THR A 80 1.28 -1.45 6.45
N LEU A 81 2.20 -1.48 5.47
CA LEU A 81 1.97 -2.18 4.21
C LEU A 81 1.62 -3.66 4.42
N ARG A 82 2.35 -4.37 5.29
CA ARG A 82 2.07 -5.79 5.60
C ARG A 82 0.71 -5.98 6.26
N GLN A 83 0.35 -5.10 7.20
CA GLN A 83 -0.96 -5.16 7.86
C GLN A 83 -2.09 -4.89 6.85
N THR A 84 -1.92 -3.91 5.97
CA THR A 84 -2.88 -3.58 4.91
C THR A 84 -3.01 -4.73 3.91
N GLU A 85 -1.91 -5.34 3.46
CA GLU A 85 -1.94 -6.50 2.55
C GLU A 85 -2.63 -7.70 3.19
N SER A 86 -2.41 -7.95 4.49
CA SER A 86 -3.15 -8.97 5.22
C SER A 86 -4.65 -8.68 5.26
N ALA A 87 -5.04 -7.43 5.56
CA ALA A 87 -6.44 -7.02 5.62
C ALA A 87 -7.14 -7.11 4.25
N ILE A 88 -6.42 -6.84 3.15
CA ILE A 88 -6.91 -7.08 1.78
C ILE A 88 -7.18 -8.58 1.59
N GLY A 89 -6.23 -9.44 1.95
CA GLY A 89 -6.41 -10.89 1.84
C GLY A 89 -7.61 -11.43 2.63
N ASP A 90 -7.82 -10.92 3.85
CA ASP A 90 -8.98 -11.28 4.67
C ASP A 90 -10.30 -10.84 4.03
N ALA A 91 -10.33 -9.63 3.45
CA ALA A 91 -11.50 -9.10 2.75
C ALA A 91 -11.79 -9.88 1.45
N GLU A 92 -10.77 -10.24 0.68
CA GLU A 92 -10.90 -11.08 -0.51
C GLU A 92 -11.42 -12.49 -0.18
N ALA A 93 -10.95 -13.08 0.93
CA ALA A 93 -11.45 -14.36 1.41
C ALA A 93 -12.94 -14.29 1.80
N LEU A 94 -13.36 -13.22 2.46
CA LEU A 94 -14.77 -12.98 2.79
C LEU A 94 -15.62 -12.80 1.53
N ARG A 95 -15.15 -12.01 0.56
CA ARG A 95 -15.81 -11.83 -0.74
C ARG A 95 -16.00 -13.17 -1.45
N SER A 96 -14.97 -14.00 -1.50
CA SER A 96 -15.03 -15.33 -2.11
C SER A 96 -16.04 -16.25 -1.42
N GLN A 97 -16.13 -16.20 -0.09
CA GLN A 97 -17.12 -16.95 0.69
C GLN A 97 -18.56 -16.47 0.44
N LEU A 98 -18.76 -15.16 0.28
CA LEU A 98 -20.08 -14.60 -0.08
C LEU A 98 -20.50 -15.04 -1.47
N ILE A 99 -19.63 -14.87 -2.47
CA ILE A 99 -19.89 -15.31 -3.85
C ILE A 99 -20.23 -16.80 -3.90
N SER A 100 -19.50 -17.63 -3.14
CA SER A 100 -19.73 -19.08 -3.10
C SER A 100 -21.10 -19.47 -2.51
N ARG A 101 -21.74 -18.57 -1.75
CA ARG A 101 -23.07 -18.77 -1.16
C ARG A 101 -24.21 -18.25 -2.05
N ILE A 102 -23.91 -17.49 -3.11
CA ILE A 102 -24.92 -16.99 -4.05
C ILE A 102 -25.40 -18.13 -4.95
N ASP A 103 -26.72 -18.32 -5.05
CA ASP A 103 -27.32 -19.31 -5.94
C ASP A 103 -27.33 -18.78 -7.39
N LEU A 104 -26.29 -19.11 -8.15
CA LEU A 104 -26.09 -18.62 -9.51
C LEU A 104 -27.01 -19.34 -10.50
N ARG A 105 -27.90 -18.59 -11.17
CA ARG A 105 -28.75 -19.10 -12.24
C ARG A 105 -27.95 -19.25 -13.54
N VAL A 106 -27.89 -20.47 -14.08
CA VAL A 106 -27.32 -20.74 -15.40
C VAL A 106 -28.19 -20.09 -16.49
N VAL A 107 -27.61 -19.18 -17.27
CA VAL A 107 -28.23 -18.60 -18.47
C VAL A 107 -27.64 -19.29 -19.69
N ALA A 108 -28.44 -20.08 -20.40
CA ALA A 108 -28.00 -20.74 -21.63
C ALA A 108 -27.91 -19.72 -22.78
N ASP A 109 -26.84 -19.80 -23.58
CA ASP A 109 -26.72 -19.00 -24.80
C ASP A 109 -27.87 -19.31 -25.76
N THR A 110 -28.59 -18.28 -26.16
CA THR A 110 -29.61 -18.41 -27.21
C THR A 110 -28.87 -18.49 -28.54
N PRO A 111 -29.13 -19.51 -29.40
CA PRO A 111 -28.46 -19.58 -30.70
C PRO A 111 -28.77 -18.31 -31.48
N MET A 112 -27.73 -17.52 -31.75
CA MET A 112 -27.81 -16.31 -32.55
C MET A 112 -28.38 -16.71 -33.92
N LYS A 113 -29.62 -16.31 -34.21
CA LYS A 113 -30.22 -16.48 -35.53
C LYS A 113 -29.41 -15.64 -36.52
N LEU A 114 -28.45 -16.26 -37.19
CA LEU A 114 -27.92 -15.78 -38.46
C LEU A 114 -29.07 -15.86 -39.48
N VAL A 115 -29.72 -14.72 -39.75
CA VAL A 115 -30.60 -14.51 -40.90
C VAL A 115 -29.91 -13.52 -41.83
#